data_AF-A0A2E5S4F6-F1
#
_entry.id   AF-A0A2E5S4F6-F1
#
_cell.length_a   1.000
_cell.length_b   1.000
_cell.length_c   1.000
_cell.angle_alpha   90.00
_cell.angle_beta   90.00
_cell.angle_gamma   90.00
#
_symmetry.space_group_name_H-M   'P 1'
#
loop_
_entity.id
_entity.type
_entity.pdbx_description
1 polymer ?
#
loop_
_entity_poly.entity_id
_entity_poly.type
_entity_poly.pdbx_seq_one_letter_code
_entity_poly.pdbx_strand_id
1 'polypeptide(L)'
;MKESRRTIFFIICLAIGSMGLIAEEEIAYPLTTFKNFRQNVPLPEPGDSDISMDLRLLRFSAVVEYQGEHRPLTDSKKETMKLLENVNTLKGQTGAFDHEVLIKDELRRELWIPANKALVQRIDAILNSGEKFTAMFTYLGCCYDRKNRILFMNRIDFQVNQLPRYSCFTEELLGFTIKSDFAEALSLAEERYGPPVKTLENERKQRVYIYLIEEEADTVVYLRDGGPEFADILSSIQVSSYAGSTMTLMPGLSLGDEEKDIEDAIGRDLRVQKGEHADLLYYQSSACTFEMRNGQLFSIFVAEDPYY
;
A
#
# COMPACT_ATOMS: atom_id res chain seq x y z
N MET A 1 -16.88 -53.36 60.75
CA MET A 1 -17.05 -51.99 61.25
C MET A 1 -15.91 -51.13 60.72
N LYS A 2 -16.25 -50.06 59.98
CA LYS A 2 -15.47 -48.83 59.69
C LYS A 2 -14.13 -49.00 58.95
N GLU A 3 -14.08 -48.72 57.66
CA GLU A 3 -13.79 -47.40 57.04
C GLU A 3 -12.36 -46.89 57.26
N SER A 4 -11.58 -46.77 56.16
CA SER A 4 -11.22 -45.48 55.54
C SER A 4 -9.81 -45.44 54.95
N ARG A 5 -9.77 -45.32 53.60
CA ARG A 5 -8.94 -44.43 52.76
C ARG A 5 -7.43 -44.25 53.03
N ARG A 6 -6.61 -44.56 52.00
CA ARG A 6 -5.69 -43.65 51.26
C ARG A 6 -4.85 -44.47 50.25
N THR A 7 -5.00 -44.32 48.93
CA THR A 7 -4.51 -43.24 48.03
C THR A 7 -3.14 -43.58 47.38
N ILE A 8 -3.19 -43.95 46.08
CA ILE A 8 -2.32 -43.56 44.92
C ILE A 8 -0.83 -44.01 44.98
N PHE A 9 -0.26 -44.76 44.00
CA PHE A 9 0.06 -44.34 42.62
C PHE A 9 0.20 -45.56 41.68
N PHE A 10 -0.71 -45.66 40.70
CA PHE A 10 -0.48 -46.38 39.45
C PHE A 10 -0.03 -45.36 38.42
N ILE A 11 1.22 -45.42 37.97
CA ILE A 11 1.69 -44.67 36.81
C ILE A 11 1.16 -45.42 35.57
N ILE A 12 0.02 -44.98 35.06
CA ILE A 12 -0.42 -45.32 33.71
C ILE A 12 0.42 -44.46 32.76
N CYS A 13 1.28 -45.12 31.99
CA CYS A 13 1.92 -44.53 30.82
C CYS A 13 0.82 -44.22 29.80
N LEU A 14 0.21 -43.05 29.93
CA LEU A 14 -0.57 -42.43 28.87
C LEU A 14 0.44 -41.99 27.81
N ALA A 15 0.53 -42.81 26.76
CA ALA A 15 0.95 -42.36 25.45
C ALA A 15 0.00 -41.23 25.02
N ILE A 16 0.32 -40.02 25.46
CA ILE A 16 -0.20 -38.80 24.88
C ILE A 16 0.46 -38.74 23.52
N GLY A 17 -0.22 -39.33 22.53
CA GLY A 17 -0.01 -38.99 21.14
C GLY A 17 -0.03 -37.47 21.07
N SER A 18 1.08 -36.91 20.60
CA SER A 18 1.20 -35.55 20.14
C SER A 18 0.20 -35.33 19.00
N MET A 19 -1.09 -35.21 19.34
CA MET A 19 -2.02 -34.37 18.61
C MET A 19 -1.47 -32.97 18.79
N GLY A 20 -0.55 -32.61 17.89
CA GLY A 20 -0.24 -31.21 17.65
C GLY A 20 -1.58 -30.53 17.44
N LEU A 21 -1.96 -29.68 18.39
CA LEU A 21 -2.86 -28.59 18.13
C LEU A 21 -2.25 -27.86 16.94
N ILE A 22 -2.73 -28.18 15.74
CA ILE A 22 -2.57 -27.32 14.58
C ILE A 22 -3.37 -26.10 14.98
N ALA A 23 -2.70 -25.14 15.62
CA ALA A 23 -3.23 -23.81 15.76
C ALA A 23 -3.61 -23.40 14.34
N GLU A 24 -4.90 -23.25 14.08
CA GLU A 24 -5.36 -22.71 12.81
C GLU A 24 -4.62 -21.39 12.64
N GLU A 25 -3.76 -21.36 11.62
CA GLU A 25 -2.90 -20.23 11.34
C GLU A 25 -3.81 -19.08 10.90
N GLU A 26 -4.27 -18.29 11.88
CA GLU A 26 -5.19 -17.17 11.69
C GLU A 26 -4.41 -16.01 11.06
N ILE A 27 -4.03 -16.20 9.79
CA ILE A 27 -3.25 -15.23 9.03
C ILE A 27 -4.22 -14.15 8.56
N ALA A 28 -4.32 -13.09 9.35
CA ALA A 28 -4.73 -11.80 8.80
C ALA A 28 -3.70 -11.43 7.73
N TYR A 29 -4.14 -11.10 6.51
CA TYR A 29 -3.28 -10.49 5.50
C TYR A 29 -3.30 -8.98 5.72
N PRO A 30 -2.36 -8.37 6.50
CA PRO A 30 -2.28 -6.92 6.59
C PRO A 30 -2.08 -6.39 5.16
N LEU A 31 -3.03 -5.64 4.62
CA LEU A 31 -3.00 -5.32 3.20
C LEU A 31 -2.02 -4.18 2.87
N THR A 32 -1.63 -3.43 3.91
CA THR A 32 -0.48 -2.51 3.93
C THR A 32 0.85 -3.17 3.58
N THR A 33 0.88 -4.50 3.53
CA THR A 33 2.02 -5.34 3.14
C THR A 33 2.42 -5.19 1.69
N PHE A 34 1.45 -4.91 0.82
CA PHE A 34 1.68 -4.92 -0.61
C PHE A 34 1.63 -3.50 -1.15
N LYS A 35 2.75 -3.13 -1.74
CA LYS A 35 3.13 -1.80 -2.22
C LYS A 35 2.11 -1.05 -3.09
N ASN A 36 1.34 -1.76 -3.91
CA ASN A 36 0.32 -1.18 -4.79
C ASN A 36 -1.11 -1.45 -4.30
N PHE A 37 -1.26 -2.07 -3.13
CA PHE A 37 -2.55 -2.43 -2.59
C PHE A 37 -3.36 -1.19 -2.23
N ARG A 38 -2.77 -0.28 -1.44
CA ARG A 38 -3.46 0.92 -0.94
C ARG A 38 -3.99 1.80 -2.08
N GLN A 39 -3.24 1.95 -3.17
CA GLN A 39 -3.65 2.73 -4.35
C GLN A 39 -4.91 2.19 -5.03
N ASN A 40 -5.16 0.88 -4.94
CA ASN A 40 -6.31 0.25 -5.59
C ASN A 40 -7.53 0.14 -4.66
N VAL A 41 -7.38 0.37 -3.36
CA VAL A 41 -8.45 0.19 -2.38
C VAL A 41 -8.81 1.56 -1.81
N PRO A 42 -9.97 2.14 -2.18
CA PRO A 42 -10.42 3.36 -1.54
C PRO A 42 -10.53 3.11 -0.03
N LEU A 43 -10.02 4.05 0.76
CA LEU A 43 -10.17 3.99 2.21
C LEU A 43 -11.67 4.11 2.54
N PRO A 44 -12.21 3.30 3.47
CA PRO A 44 -13.58 3.46 3.89
C PRO A 44 -13.74 4.86 4.50
N GLU A 45 -14.68 5.65 3.97
CA GLU A 45 -15.04 6.92 4.60
C GLU A 45 -15.63 6.66 5.99
N PRO A 46 -15.35 7.52 6.98
CA PRO A 46 -15.94 7.39 8.31
C PRO A 46 -17.39 7.89 8.26
N GLY A 47 -18.34 6.96 8.23
CA GLY A 47 -19.76 7.23 8.45
C GLY A 47 -20.62 7.02 7.21
N ASP A 48 -21.64 6.18 7.36
CA ASP A 48 -22.71 5.91 6.39
C ASP A 48 -22.29 5.37 5.02
N SER A 49 -21.94 4.09 4.96
CA SER A 49 -21.89 3.37 3.68
C SER A 49 -23.05 2.38 3.53
N ASP A 50 -24.22 2.87 3.13
CA ASP A 50 -25.20 2.09 2.36
C ASP A 50 -24.72 1.98 0.89
N ILE A 51 -23.54 1.39 0.67
CA ILE A 51 -22.86 1.43 -0.63
C ILE A 51 -23.11 0.14 -1.42
N SER A 52 -23.69 0.32 -2.59
CA SER A 52 -23.73 -0.64 -3.69
C SER A 52 -22.31 -0.90 -4.22
N MET A 53 -21.78 -2.12 -4.01
CA MET A 53 -20.47 -2.53 -4.52
C MET A 53 -20.44 -2.58 -6.05
N ASP A 54 -19.50 -1.85 -6.64
CA ASP A 54 -18.99 -2.14 -7.97
C ASP A 54 -18.01 -3.35 -7.86
N LEU A 55 -18.32 -4.43 -8.58
CA LEU A 55 -17.72 -5.78 -8.51
C LEU A 55 -16.28 -5.86 -9.07
N ARG A 56 -15.46 -4.82 -8.89
CA ARG A 56 -14.06 -4.83 -9.30
C ARG A 56 -13.19 -5.47 -8.22
N LEU A 57 -13.03 -6.78 -8.31
CA LEU A 57 -11.96 -7.52 -7.65
C LEU A 57 -10.63 -6.74 -7.75
N LEU A 58 -10.11 -6.28 -6.62
CA LEU A 58 -8.90 -5.46 -6.62
C LEU A 58 -7.70 -6.34 -6.93
N ARG A 59 -6.99 -6.00 -8.00
CA ARG A 59 -5.84 -6.76 -8.50
C ARG A 59 -4.59 -5.91 -8.37
N PHE A 60 -3.51 -6.50 -7.88
CA PHE A 60 -2.23 -5.82 -7.79
C PHE A 60 -1.09 -6.83 -7.97
N SER A 61 0.10 -6.32 -8.25
CA SER A 61 1.31 -7.14 -8.40
C SER A 61 2.31 -6.80 -7.31
N ALA A 62 3.09 -7.77 -6.86
CA ALA A 62 4.21 -7.56 -5.95
C ALA A 62 5.36 -8.54 -6.22
N VAL A 63 6.59 -8.12 -5.93
CA VAL A 63 7.74 -9.02 -5.91
C VAL A 63 7.73 -9.80 -4.61
N VAL A 64 7.81 -11.12 -4.71
CA VAL A 64 7.80 -12.04 -3.57
C VAL A 64 8.85 -13.11 -3.78
N GLU A 65 9.30 -13.72 -2.69
CA GLU A 65 10.31 -14.77 -2.69
C GLU A 65 9.64 -16.12 -2.42
N TYR A 66 9.89 -17.11 -3.28
CA TYR A 66 9.36 -18.44 -3.09
C TYR A 66 10.09 -19.17 -1.96
N GLN A 67 9.38 -19.79 -1.02
CA GLN A 67 10.01 -20.51 0.09
C GLN A 67 10.17 -22.02 -0.15
N GLY A 68 9.71 -22.55 -1.28
CA GLY A 68 9.86 -23.98 -1.59
C GLY A 68 8.78 -24.89 -0.99
N GLU A 69 7.73 -24.32 -0.39
CA GLU A 69 6.66 -25.08 0.24
C GLU A 69 5.29 -24.74 -0.35
N HIS A 70 4.47 -25.78 -0.51
CA HIS A 70 3.07 -25.66 -0.88
C HIS A 70 2.23 -26.72 -0.16
N ARG A 71 0.95 -26.44 0.08
CA ARG A 71 0.04 -27.36 0.78
C ARG A 71 -1.39 -27.25 0.26
N PRO A 72 -2.28 -28.24 0.48
CA PRO A 72 -3.71 -28.05 0.28
C PRO A 72 -4.24 -26.92 1.16
N LEU A 73 -5.28 -26.23 0.69
CA LEU A 73 -5.94 -25.15 1.45
C LEU A 73 -6.42 -25.66 2.82
N THR A 74 -6.27 -24.85 3.87
CA THR A 74 -6.80 -25.17 5.20
C THR A 74 -8.33 -25.17 5.20
N ASP A 75 -8.94 -25.92 6.12
CA ASP A 75 -10.40 -26.06 6.15
C ASP A 75 -11.12 -24.74 6.43
N SER A 76 -10.58 -23.92 7.33
CA SER A 76 -11.02 -22.54 7.58
C SER A 76 -11.05 -21.71 6.28
N LYS A 77 -9.96 -21.68 5.50
CA LYS A 77 -9.90 -20.93 4.24
C LYS A 77 -10.79 -21.53 3.15
N LYS A 78 -10.98 -22.86 3.11
CA LYS A 78 -11.95 -23.50 2.21
C LYS A 78 -13.38 -23.05 2.53
N GLU A 79 -13.73 -22.94 3.79
CA GLU A 79 -15.05 -22.51 4.24
C GLU A 79 -15.30 -21.03 3.88
N THR A 80 -14.30 -20.17 4.09
CA THR A 80 -14.37 -18.77 3.65
C THR A 80 -14.52 -18.67 2.12
N MET A 81 -13.70 -19.39 1.33
CA MET A 81 -13.84 -19.40 -0.14
C MET A 81 -15.25 -19.85 -0.58
N LYS A 82 -15.80 -20.92 0.00
CA LYS A 82 -17.16 -21.40 -0.29
C LYS A 82 -18.24 -20.37 0.04
N LEU A 83 -18.13 -19.70 1.19
CA LEU A 83 -19.05 -18.62 1.56
C LEU A 83 -19.06 -17.53 0.48
N LEU A 84 -17.88 -17.17 -0.01
CA LEU A 84 -17.71 -16.12 -1.02
C LEU A 84 -18.24 -16.53 -2.40
N GLU A 85 -18.14 -17.82 -2.78
CA GLU A 85 -18.83 -18.35 -3.98
C GLU A 85 -20.35 -18.24 -3.86
N ASN A 86 -20.88 -18.61 -2.70
CA ASN A 86 -22.33 -18.66 -2.46
C ASN A 86 -22.98 -17.27 -2.43
N VAL A 87 -22.24 -16.23 -2.04
CA VAL A 87 -22.72 -14.84 -2.02
C VAL A 87 -22.73 -14.20 -3.43
N ASN A 88 -22.38 -14.96 -4.47
CA ASN A 88 -22.53 -14.59 -5.89
C ASN A 88 -21.70 -13.38 -6.34
N THR A 89 -20.67 -12.99 -5.56
CA THR A 89 -19.80 -11.83 -5.83
C THR A 89 -18.82 -12.07 -6.98
N LEU A 90 -18.71 -13.28 -7.53
CA LEU A 90 -17.65 -13.61 -8.49
C LEU A 90 -18.03 -14.22 -9.82
N LYS A 91 -19.22 -14.83 -9.98
CA LYS A 91 -19.53 -15.70 -11.14
C LYS A 91 -18.34 -16.60 -11.52
N GLY A 92 -17.49 -16.97 -10.55
CA GLY A 92 -16.13 -17.41 -10.76
C GLY A 92 -15.78 -18.51 -9.77
N GLN A 93 -15.13 -19.55 -10.26
CA GLN A 93 -14.81 -20.77 -9.52
C GLN A 93 -13.62 -20.51 -8.58
N THR A 94 -13.85 -19.91 -7.41
CA THR A 94 -12.80 -19.79 -6.38
C THR A 94 -12.38 -21.14 -5.80
N GLY A 95 -13.21 -22.18 -5.95
CA GLY A 95 -12.87 -23.56 -5.63
C GLY A 95 -11.70 -24.11 -6.44
N ALA A 96 -11.28 -23.42 -7.50
CA ALA A 96 -10.03 -23.73 -8.21
C ALA A 96 -8.77 -23.35 -7.40
N PHE A 97 -8.85 -22.45 -6.41
CA PHE A 97 -7.73 -22.05 -5.54
C PHE A 97 -7.63 -22.97 -4.32
N ASP A 98 -7.43 -24.27 -4.59
CA ASP A 98 -7.46 -25.36 -3.60
C ASP A 98 -6.12 -25.66 -2.93
N HIS A 99 -5.06 -24.92 -3.27
CA HIS A 99 -3.73 -25.05 -2.69
C HIS A 99 -3.24 -23.70 -2.15
N GLU A 100 -2.18 -23.74 -1.37
CA GLU A 100 -1.44 -22.58 -0.89
C GLU A 100 0.03 -22.72 -1.22
N VAL A 101 0.66 -21.61 -1.53
CA VAL A 101 2.11 -21.50 -1.69
C VAL A 101 2.68 -20.62 -0.59
N LEU A 102 3.77 -21.06 0.03
CA LEU A 102 4.50 -20.25 1.01
C LEU A 102 5.40 -19.27 0.25
N ILE A 103 5.12 -17.99 0.47
CA ILE A 103 5.93 -16.90 -0.06
C ILE A 103 6.45 -16.04 1.07
N LYS A 104 7.52 -15.32 0.79
CA LYS A 104 8.04 -14.28 1.65
C LYS A 104 7.92 -12.93 0.96
N ASP A 105 7.32 -11.97 1.64
CA ASP A 105 7.12 -10.63 1.12
C ASP A 105 8.39 -9.77 1.25
N GLU A 106 8.34 -8.53 0.73
CA GLU A 106 9.46 -7.58 0.82
C GLU A 106 9.79 -7.14 2.27
N LEU A 107 8.86 -7.32 3.21
CA LEU A 107 9.03 -7.07 4.65
C LEU A 107 9.51 -8.33 5.41
N ARG A 108 9.93 -9.37 4.67
CA ARG A 108 10.47 -10.64 5.19
C ARG A 108 9.47 -11.47 5.99
N ARG A 109 8.17 -11.28 5.79
CA ARG A 109 7.14 -12.11 6.42
C ARG A 109 6.74 -13.24 5.50
N GLU A 110 6.53 -14.40 6.11
CA GLU A 110 6.09 -15.61 5.44
C GLU A 110 4.56 -15.67 5.44
N LEU A 111 3.99 -15.90 4.27
CA LEU A 111 2.55 -15.90 4.03
C LEU A 111 2.16 -17.10 3.19
N TRP A 112 1.20 -17.88 3.68
CA TRP A 112 0.52 -18.90 2.90
C TRP A 112 -0.55 -18.27 2.03
N ILE A 113 -0.30 -18.19 0.71
CA ILE A 113 -1.22 -17.58 -0.24
C ILE A 113 -1.96 -18.63 -1.05
N PRO A 114 -3.31 -18.64 -1.03
CA PRO A 114 -4.12 -19.45 -1.90
C PRO A 114 -3.77 -19.28 -3.39
N ALA A 115 -3.61 -20.39 -4.09
CA ALA A 115 -3.30 -20.50 -5.50
C ALA A 115 -3.99 -21.74 -6.08
N ASN A 116 -4.19 -21.79 -7.40
CA ASN A 116 -4.65 -23.03 -8.03
C ASN A 116 -3.48 -24.04 -8.16
N LYS A 117 -3.81 -25.32 -8.13
CA LYS A 117 -2.82 -26.41 -8.22
C LYS A 117 -1.85 -26.29 -9.40
N ALA A 118 -2.36 -25.91 -10.58
CA ALA A 118 -1.54 -25.78 -11.79
C ALA A 118 -0.50 -24.65 -11.67
N LEU A 119 -0.85 -23.55 -11.01
CA LEU A 119 0.05 -22.44 -10.74
C LEU A 119 1.15 -22.84 -9.75
N VAL A 120 0.79 -23.53 -8.68
CA VAL A 120 1.75 -24.07 -7.70
C VAL A 120 2.77 -24.99 -8.36
N GLN A 121 2.29 -25.96 -9.14
CA GLN A 121 3.17 -26.89 -9.88
C GLN A 121 4.11 -26.16 -10.85
N ARG A 122 3.64 -25.06 -11.46
CA ARG A 122 4.44 -24.24 -12.36
C ARG A 122 5.51 -23.45 -11.62
N ILE A 123 5.21 -22.98 -10.39
CA ILE A 123 6.19 -22.33 -9.51
C ILE A 123 7.29 -23.34 -9.15
N ASP A 124 6.92 -24.52 -8.65
CA ASP A 124 7.88 -25.57 -8.27
C ASP A 124 8.78 -26.03 -9.41
N ALA A 125 8.24 -26.07 -10.63
CA ALA A 125 8.99 -26.53 -11.80
C ALA A 125 10.05 -25.52 -12.27
N ILE A 126 9.93 -24.24 -11.89
CA ILE A 126 10.73 -23.14 -12.45
C ILE A 126 11.59 -22.45 -11.40
N LEU A 127 11.09 -22.31 -10.16
CA LEU A 127 11.74 -21.55 -9.09
C LEU A 127 12.24 -22.49 -7.99
N ASN A 128 13.45 -22.22 -7.52
CA ASN A 128 14.01 -22.77 -6.31
C ASN A 128 13.61 -21.93 -5.09
N SER A 129 13.71 -22.53 -3.89
CA SER A 129 13.55 -21.78 -2.64
C SER A 129 14.56 -20.63 -2.56
N GLY A 130 14.09 -19.44 -2.15
CA GLY A 130 14.86 -18.20 -2.10
C GLY A 130 14.84 -17.39 -3.41
N GLU A 131 14.27 -17.91 -4.51
CA GLU A 131 14.16 -17.15 -5.76
C GLU A 131 12.97 -16.20 -5.76
N LYS A 132 13.17 -15.01 -6.35
CA LYS A 132 12.16 -13.96 -6.44
C LYS A 132 11.37 -14.06 -7.74
N PHE A 133 10.09 -13.69 -7.67
CA PHE A 133 9.22 -13.57 -8.84
C PHE A 133 8.17 -12.48 -8.61
N THR A 134 7.50 -12.07 -9.68
CA THR A 134 6.39 -11.11 -9.60
C THR A 134 5.08 -11.90 -9.50
N ALA A 135 4.41 -11.82 -8.36
CA ALA A 135 3.10 -12.41 -8.15
C ALA A 135 2.00 -11.37 -8.40
N MET A 136 0.98 -11.76 -9.16
CA MET A 136 -0.26 -11.01 -9.27
C MET A 136 -1.26 -11.62 -8.29
N PHE A 137 -1.86 -10.76 -7.48
CA PHE A 137 -2.83 -11.13 -6.48
C PHE A 137 -4.18 -10.50 -6.78
N THR A 138 -5.22 -11.21 -6.37
CA THR A 138 -6.57 -10.69 -6.30
C THR A 138 -7.00 -10.65 -4.84
N TYR A 139 -7.50 -9.50 -4.43
CA TYR A 139 -8.03 -9.28 -3.11
C TYR A 139 -9.53 -9.33 -3.10
N LEU A 140 -10.03 -10.01 -2.08
CA LEU A 140 -11.44 -10.15 -1.83
C LEU A 140 -11.67 -9.98 -0.33
N GLY A 141 -12.38 -8.91 0.04
CA GLY A 141 -12.51 -8.58 1.46
C GLY A 141 -12.79 -7.13 1.82
N CYS A 142 -12.97 -6.20 0.86
CA CYS A 142 -13.11 -4.77 1.19
C CYS A 142 -14.35 -4.46 2.06
N CYS A 143 -15.30 -5.39 2.17
CA CYS A 143 -16.52 -5.26 2.97
C CYS A 143 -16.66 -6.33 4.06
N TYR A 144 -15.60 -7.11 4.31
CA TYR A 144 -15.60 -8.16 5.32
C TYR A 144 -14.71 -7.77 6.49
N ASP A 145 -15.03 -8.32 7.67
CA ASP A 145 -14.14 -8.22 8.82
C ASP A 145 -12.72 -8.67 8.45
N ARG A 146 -11.73 -8.24 9.23
CA ARG A 146 -10.32 -8.50 8.93
C ARG A 146 -9.99 -10.00 8.80
N LYS A 147 -10.79 -10.88 9.39
CA LYS A 147 -10.60 -12.34 9.44
C LYS A 147 -11.12 -13.04 8.18
N ASN A 148 -12.14 -12.47 7.55
CA ASN A 148 -12.79 -12.98 6.34
C ASN A 148 -12.17 -12.47 5.04
N ARG A 149 -11.03 -11.77 5.13
CA ARG A 149 -10.29 -11.24 3.98
C ARG A 149 -9.41 -12.31 3.37
N ILE A 150 -9.51 -12.47 2.06
CA ILE A 150 -8.67 -13.41 1.31
C ILE A 150 -7.87 -12.66 0.27
N LEU A 151 -6.57 -12.96 0.25
CA LEU A 151 -5.69 -12.65 -0.86
C LEU A 151 -5.33 -13.93 -1.58
N PHE A 152 -5.57 -14.03 -2.88
CA PHE A 152 -5.20 -15.21 -3.66
C PHE A 152 -4.37 -14.85 -4.88
N MET A 153 -3.42 -15.71 -5.22
CA MET A 153 -2.52 -15.54 -6.35
C MET A 153 -3.18 -16.09 -7.61
N ASN A 154 -3.41 -15.21 -8.59
CA ASN A 154 -4.11 -15.56 -9.82
C ASN A 154 -3.17 -15.74 -11.02
N ARG A 155 -2.01 -15.05 -11.02
CA ARG A 155 -1.01 -15.12 -12.07
C ARG A 155 0.38 -14.83 -11.50
N ILE A 156 1.39 -15.29 -12.22
CA ILE A 156 2.80 -14.98 -11.94
C ILE A 156 3.51 -14.52 -13.21
N ASP A 157 4.56 -13.75 -13.01
CA ASP A 157 5.62 -13.48 -13.97
C ASP A 157 6.95 -13.88 -13.33
N PHE A 158 7.68 -14.76 -14.02
CA PHE A 158 8.99 -15.23 -13.58
C PHE A 158 10.09 -14.21 -13.83
N GLN A 159 9.86 -13.25 -14.74
CA GLN A 159 10.69 -12.07 -14.78
C GLN A 159 10.37 -11.22 -13.54
N VAL A 160 11.41 -10.93 -12.76
CA VAL A 160 11.31 -10.01 -11.64
C VAL A 160 11.17 -8.61 -12.22
N ASN A 161 9.92 -8.21 -12.42
CA ASN A 161 9.61 -6.81 -12.62
C ASN A 161 9.70 -6.20 -11.23
N GLN A 162 10.88 -5.66 -10.90
CA GLN A 162 11.04 -4.86 -9.70
C GLN A 162 10.11 -3.66 -9.85
N LEU A 163 8.90 -3.81 -9.34
CA LEU A 163 8.02 -2.70 -9.09
C LEU A 163 8.82 -1.82 -8.12
N PRO A 164 9.05 -0.55 -8.42
CA PRO A 164 10.04 0.24 -7.70
C PRO A 164 9.57 0.74 -6.34
N ARG A 165 10.43 0.66 -5.32
CA ARG A 165 10.11 0.84 -3.87
C ARG A 165 9.38 2.12 -3.54
N TYR A 166 9.53 3.16 -4.35
CA TYR A 166 8.89 4.44 -4.10
C TYR A 166 8.39 5.09 -5.38
N SER A 167 7.70 4.35 -6.24
CA SER A 167 6.91 5.04 -7.27
C SER A 167 6.06 6.12 -6.60
N CYS A 168 6.29 7.40 -6.91
CA CYS A 168 5.58 8.52 -6.30
C CYS A 168 4.09 8.37 -6.60
N PHE A 169 3.42 7.68 -5.69
CA PHE A 169 1.99 7.41 -5.56
C PHE A 169 1.59 7.70 -4.12
N THR A 170 2.38 8.56 -3.48
CA THR A 170 2.12 8.98 -2.13
C THR A 170 1.04 10.04 -2.23
N GLU A 171 -0.11 9.74 -1.64
CA GLU A 171 -1.08 10.76 -1.27
C GLU A 171 -0.52 11.59 -0.10
N GLU A 172 0.72 11.35 0.35
CA GLU A 172 1.32 12.01 1.49
C GLU A 172 2.67 12.66 1.16
N LEU A 173 2.90 13.87 1.65
CA LEU A 173 4.19 14.54 1.55
C LEU A 173 4.50 15.27 2.86
N LEU A 174 5.70 15.06 3.40
CA LEU A 174 6.12 15.60 4.71
C LEU A 174 5.13 15.30 5.85
N GLY A 175 4.39 14.20 5.77
CA GLY A 175 3.40 13.81 6.77
C GLY A 175 2.02 14.49 6.64
N PHE A 176 1.76 15.22 5.55
CA PHE A 176 0.42 15.70 5.19
C PHE A 176 -0.19 14.78 4.15
N THR A 177 -1.47 14.39 4.30
CA THR A 177 -2.13 13.42 3.41
C THR A 177 -3.26 14.09 2.62
N ILE A 178 -3.23 13.99 1.29
CA ILE A 178 -4.32 14.38 0.39
C ILE A 178 -5.62 13.68 0.81
N LYS A 179 -6.73 14.39 0.69
CA LYS A 179 -8.07 14.02 1.17
C LYS A 179 -8.25 14.01 2.70
N SER A 180 -7.25 14.43 3.48
CA SER A 180 -7.43 14.62 4.92
C SER A 180 -8.26 15.88 5.21
N ASP A 181 -8.72 16.00 6.47
CA ASP A 181 -9.29 17.25 6.98
C ASP A 181 -8.25 18.39 6.85
N PHE A 182 -8.67 19.48 6.22
CA PHE A 182 -7.82 20.61 5.92
C PHE A 182 -7.46 21.39 7.19
N ALA A 183 -8.37 21.51 8.14
CA ALA A 183 -8.12 22.21 9.39
C ALA A 183 -7.09 21.45 10.25
N GLU A 184 -7.16 20.12 10.29
CA GLU A 184 -6.13 19.28 10.93
C GLU A 184 -4.76 19.44 10.27
N ALA A 185 -4.71 19.48 8.93
CA ALA A 185 -3.47 19.71 8.20
C ALA A 185 -2.86 21.10 8.50
N LEU A 186 -3.68 22.14 8.58
CA LEU A 186 -3.22 23.49 8.96
C LEU A 186 -2.72 23.52 10.40
N SER A 187 -3.43 22.89 11.34
CA SER A 187 -2.99 22.79 12.74
C SER A 187 -1.64 22.09 12.85
N LEU A 188 -1.45 21.00 12.11
CA LEU A 188 -0.20 20.27 12.08
C LEU A 188 0.95 21.10 11.48
N ALA A 189 0.68 21.86 10.43
CA ALA A 189 1.66 22.75 9.83
C ALA A 189 2.06 23.89 10.77
N GLU A 190 1.09 24.49 11.47
CA GLU A 190 1.34 25.55 12.44
C GLU A 190 2.14 25.05 13.64
N GLU A 191 1.88 23.84 14.13
CA GLU A 191 2.65 23.21 15.20
C GLU A 191 4.12 22.99 14.78
N ARG A 192 4.36 22.57 13.53
CA ARG A 192 5.70 22.21 13.04
C ARG A 192 6.53 23.39 12.57
N TYR A 193 5.90 24.35 11.89
CA TYR A 193 6.59 25.41 11.14
C TYR A 193 6.22 26.81 11.62
N GLY A 194 5.30 26.94 12.58
CA GLY A 194 4.77 28.23 13.01
C GLY A 194 3.69 28.77 12.07
N PRO A 195 3.25 30.02 12.26
CA PRO A 195 2.15 30.59 11.48
C PRO A 195 2.50 30.67 9.99
N PRO A 196 1.50 30.61 9.08
CA PRO A 196 1.74 30.75 7.66
C PRO A 196 2.38 32.10 7.34
N VAL A 197 3.42 32.09 6.50
CA VAL A 197 4.07 33.33 6.03
C VAL A 197 3.19 34.10 5.05
N LYS A 198 2.27 33.38 4.39
CA LYS A 198 1.30 33.96 3.46
C LYS A 198 0.08 33.04 3.29
N THR A 199 -1.08 33.66 3.15
CA THR A 199 -2.31 32.99 2.71
C THR A 199 -2.84 33.71 1.49
N LEU A 200 -3.32 32.97 0.49
CA LEU A 200 -3.90 33.53 -0.72
C LEU A 200 -5.03 32.66 -1.25
N GLU A 201 -5.81 33.21 -2.17
CA GLU A 201 -6.78 32.46 -2.97
C GLU A 201 -6.23 32.34 -4.40
N ASN A 202 -6.21 31.14 -4.97
CA ASN A 202 -5.77 30.93 -6.34
C ASN A 202 -6.91 31.12 -7.36
N GLU A 203 -6.61 31.01 -8.64
CA GLU A 203 -7.58 31.20 -9.74
C GLU A 203 -8.76 30.21 -9.70
N ARG A 204 -8.61 29.08 -9.00
CA ARG A 204 -9.65 28.06 -8.80
C ARG A 204 -10.44 28.27 -7.51
N LYS A 205 -10.27 29.42 -6.85
CA LYS A 205 -10.88 29.75 -5.55
C LYS A 205 -10.49 28.79 -4.43
N GLN A 206 -9.30 28.19 -4.53
CA GLN A 206 -8.75 27.37 -3.45
C GLN A 206 -8.02 28.28 -2.48
N ARG A 207 -8.19 28.02 -1.18
CA ARG A 207 -7.38 28.67 -0.15
C ARG A 207 -6.03 27.98 -0.11
N VAL A 208 -4.97 28.79 -0.20
CA VAL A 208 -3.58 28.34 -0.20
C VAL A 208 -2.88 28.92 1.00
N TYR A 209 -2.34 28.06 1.85
CA TYR A 209 -1.54 28.43 3.01
C TYR A 209 -0.09 28.06 2.74
N ILE A 210 0.81 29.01 2.98
CA ILE A 210 2.24 28.90 2.66
C ILE A 210 3.01 28.97 3.97
N TYR A 211 3.81 27.94 4.23
CA TYR A 211 4.66 27.83 5.42
C TYR A 211 6.12 27.77 4.99
N LEU A 212 6.98 28.52 5.69
CA LEU A 212 8.42 28.46 5.49
C LEU A 212 8.99 27.30 6.30
N ILE A 213 9.68 26.38 5.64
CA ILE A 213 10.25 25.17 6.29
C ILE A 213 11.78 25.23 6.39
N GLU A 214 12.45 26.02 5.54
CA GLU A 214 13.89 26.28 5.62
C GLU A 214 14.18 27.71 5.12
N GLU A 215 14.60 28.59 6.03
CA GLU A 215 14.79 30.03 5.74
C GLU A 215 15.95 30.29 4.79
N GLU A 216 17.10 29.64 5.00
CA GLU A 216 18.32 29.89 4.21
C GLU A 216 18.15 29.50 2.74
N ALA A 217 17.38 28.45 2.47
CA ALA A 217 17.14 27.92 1.14
C ALA A 217 15.83 28.41 0.51
N ASP A 218 15.10 29.30 1.18
CA ASP A 218 13.76 29.76 0.81
C ASP A 218 12.85 28.57 0.42
N THR A 219 12.84 27.56 1.29
CA THR A 219 12.05 26.35 1.09
C THR A 219 10.71 26.50 1.79
N VAL A 220 9.64 26.27 1.05
CA VAL A 220 8.26 26.45 1.52
C VAL A 220 7.40 25.23 1.21
N VAL A 221 6.40 24.98 2.06
CA VAL A 221 5.30 24.06 1.78
C VAL A 221 4.01 24.84 1.56
N TYR A 222 3.29 24.47 0.52
CA TYR A 222 1.97 24.98 0.17
C TYR A 222 0.92 23.90 0.48
N LEU A 223 -0.09 24.27 1.25
CA LEU A 223 -1.27 23.43 1.49
C LEU A 223 -2.48 24.10 0.86
N ARG A 224 -3.23 23.35 0.05
CA ARG A 224 -4.42 23.87 -0.66
C ARG A 224 -5.65 23.04 -0.36
N ASP A 225 -6.78 23.70 -0.14
CA ASP A 225 -8.06 23.01 -0.04
C ASP A 225 -8.62 22.61 -1.42
N GLY A 226 -9.72 21.86 -1.46
CA GLY A 226 -10.39 21.45 -2.70
C GLY A 226 -11.25 22.52 -3.37
N GLY A 227 -11.18 23.78 -2.91
CA GLY A 227 -12.02 24.87 -3.41
C GLY A 227 -13.43 24.86 -2.80
N PRO A 228 -14.38 25.65 -3.34
CA PRO A 228 -15.65 25.95 -2.67
C PRO A 228 -16.51 24.73 -2.29
N GLU A 229 -16.44 23.66 -3.08
CA GLU A 229 -17.23 22.44 -2.86
C GLU A 229 -16.55 21.43 -1.92
N PHE A 230 -15.25 21.57 -1.70
CA PHE A 230 -14.40 20.64 -0.93
C PHE A 230 -13.42 21.40 -0.03
N ALA A 231 -13.89 22.50 0.56
CA ALA A 231 -13.05 23.45 1.29
C ALA A 231 -12.51 22.87 2.61
N ASP A 232 -13.15 21.84 3.12
CA ASP A 232 -12.76 21.06 4.29
C ASP A 232 -11.69 20.01 3.99
N ILE A 233 -11.31 19.81 2.73
CA ILE A 233 -10.42 18.74 2.30
C ILE A 233 -9.08 19.29 1.80
N LEU A 234 -7.96 18.72 2.27
CA LEU A 234 -6.63 18.97 1.70
C LEU A 234 -6.54 18.34 0.30
N SER A 235 -6.54 19.15 -0.75
CA SER A 235 -6.58 18.68 -2.14
C SER A 235 -5.21 18.56 -2.79
N SER A 236 -4.25 19.38 -2.34
CA SER A 236 -2.90 19.35 -2.86
C SER A 236 -1.86 19.87 -1.88
N ILE A 237 -0.65 19.31 -2.01
CA ILE A 237 0.55 19.67 -1.26
C ILE A 237 1.63 20.00 -2.28
N GLN A 238 2.35 21.09 -2.08
CA GLN A 238 3.53 21.41 -2.87
C GLN A 238 4.70 21.76 -1.94
N VAL A 239 5.90 21.29 -2.25
CA VAL A 239 7.11 21.73 -1.56
C VAL A 239 8.06 22.28 -2.60
N SER A 240 8.57 23.50 -2.39
CA SER A 240 9.46 24.17 -3.34
C SER A 240 10.62 24.84 -2.63
N SER A 241 11.81 24.85 -3.23
CA SER A 241 12.95 25.64 -2.79
C SER A 241 13.41 26.58 -3.90
N TYR A 242 13.64 27.85 -3.54
CA TYR A 242 14.02 28.89 -4.49
C TYR A 242 15.49 29.31 -4.39
N ALA A 243 16.19 28.95 -3.30
CA ALA A 243 17.61 29.21 -3.12
C ALA A 243 18.49 27.94 -3.02
N GLY A 244 17.93 26.76 -3.29
CA GLY A 244 18.71 25.52 -3.51
C GLY A 244 18.90 24.65 -2.26
N SER A 245 17.80 24.16 -1.72
CA SER A 245 17.80 23.17 -0.63
C SER A 245 18.22 21.78 -1.10
N THR A 246 18.79 21.00 -0.17
CA THR A 246 19.00 19.54 -0.33
C THR A 246 18.09 18.73 0.59
N MET A 247 16.98 19.30 1.02
CA MET A 247 16.04 18.64 1.93
C MET A 247 15.50 17.35 1.30
N THR A 248 15.60 16.26 2.06
CA THR A 248 14.97 14.99 1.71
C THR A 248 13.45 15.11 1.86
N LEU A 249 12.72 14.91 0.76
CA LEU A 249 11.27 15.02 0.67
C LEU A 249 10.58 13.68 0.98
N MET A 250 11.21 12.58 0.55
CA MET A 250 10.81 11.21 0.83
C MET A 250 12.03 10.28 0.71
N PRO A 251 11.96 9.01 1.15
CA PRO A 251 13.11 8.13 1.11
C PRO A 251 13.73 8.03 -0.29
N GLY A 252 14.98 8.49 -0.42
CA GLY A 252 15.73 8.46 -1.68
C GLY A 252 15.46 9.63 -2.64
N LEU A 253 14.61 10.59 -2.29
CA LEU A 253 14.33 11.77 -3.10
C LEU A 253 14.54 13.06 -2.28
N SER A 254 15.37 13.96 -2.79
CA SER A 254 15.68 15.25 -2.21
C SER A 254 15.52 16.38 -3.22
N LEU A 255 15.29 17.59 -2.72
CA LEU A 255 15.48 18.79 -3.53
C LEU A 255 16.94 18.83 -4.03
N GLY A 256 17.13 19.32 -5.26
CA GLY A 256 18.43 19.34 -5.94
C GLY A 256 18.76 18.09 -6.77
N ASP A 257 18.00 17.00 -6.63
CA ASP A 257 18.19 15.75 -7.38
C ASP A 257 18.03 15.95 -8.89
N GLU A 258 18.80 15.22 -9.71
CA GLU A 258 18.67 15.24 -11.17
C GLU A 258 17.57 14.26 -11.64
N GLU A 259 17.12 14.38 -12.89
CA GLU A 259 16.06 13.53 -13.49
C GLU A 259 16.27 12.04 -13.20
N LYS A 260 17.49 11.54 -13.36
CA LYS A 260 17.81 10.14 -13.13
C LYS A 260 17.71 9.74 -11.66
N ASP A 261 18.13 10.60 -10.73
CA ASP A 261 18.04 10.32 -9.30
C ASP A 261 16.56 10.26 -8.87
N ILE A 262 15.72 11.13 -9.44
CA ILE A 262 14.27 11.12 -9.25
C ILE A 262 13.68 9.83 -9.82
N GLU A 263 14.03 9.45 -11.04
CA GLU A 263 13.60 8.20 -11.66
C GLU A 263 14.05 6.98 -10.88
N ASP A 264 15.26 6.97 -10.31
CA ASP A 264 15.80 5.88 -9.48
C ASP A 264 15.09 5.80 -8.12
N ALA A 265 14.82 6.95 -7.49
CA ALA A 265 14.02 7.03 -6.27
C ALA A 265 12.61 6.47 -6.50
N ILE A 266 11.98 6.91 -7.60
CA ILE A 266 10.66 6.47 -8.05
C ILE A 266 10.71 5.04 -8.61
N GLY A 267 11.90 4.60 -9.01
CA GLY A 267 12.27 3.45 -9.84
C GLY A 267 11.43 3.26 -11.10
N ARG A 268 11.06 4.36 -11.75
CA ARG A 268 10.42 4.34 -13.06
C ARG A 268 10.75 5.60 -13.86
N ASP A 269 10.94 5.39 -15.15
CA ASP A 269 11.07 6.45 -16.15
C ASP A 269 9.88 7.42 -16.13
N LEU A 270 10.19 8.71 -16.11
CA LEU A 270 9.21 9.78 -16.14
C LEU A 270 9.09 10.37 -17.55
N ARG A 271 7.94 10.98 -17.82
CA ARG A 271 7.79 11.80 -19.02
C ARG A 271 8.19 13.22 -18.70
N VAL A 272 8.83 13.86 -19.67
CA VAL A 272 9.26 15.25 -19.56
C VAL A 272 8.40 16.11 -20.48
N GLN A 273 7.73 17.10 -19.91
CA GLN A 273 7.13 18.22 -20.62
C GLN A 273 8.03 19.44 -20.44
N LYS A 274 8.66 19.88 -21.52
CA LYS A 274 9.52 21.06 -21.51
C LYS A 274 8.69 22.33 -21.36
N GLY A 275 9.12 23.23 -20.48
CA GLY A 275 8.48 24.52 -20.24
C GLY A 275 9.46 25.68 -20.35
N GLU A 276 8.94 26.92 -20.41
CA GLU A 276 9.78 28.13 -20.53
C GLU A 276 10.51 28.48 -19.21
N HIS A 277 10.00 28.02 -18.07
CA HIS A 277 10.51 28.38 -16.73
C HIS A 277 10.91 27.18 -15.86
N ALA A 278 10.31 26.03 -16.14
CA ALA A 278 10.58 24.77 -15.49
C ALA A 278 10.19 23.63 -16.44
N ASP A 279 10.93 22.54 -16.37
CA ASP A 279 10.54 21.29 -17.00
C ASP A 279 9.68 20.49 -16.02
N LEU A 280 8.56 19.96 -16.50
CA LEU A 280 7.67 19.13 -15.69
C LEU A 280 7.97 17.66 -15.97
N LEU A 281 8.36 16.93 -14.93
CA LEU A 281 8.52 15.49 -14.92
C LEU A 281 7.27 14.87 -14.30
N TYR A 282 6.65 13.95 -15.02
CA TYR A 282 5.37 13.38 -14.61
C TYR A 282 5.17 11.95 -15.09
N TYR A 283 4.27 11.24 -14.41
CA TYR A 283 3.77 9.95 -14.84
C TYR A 283 2.25 10.03 -15.02
N GLN A 284 1.74 9.60 -16.18
CA GLN A 284 0.38 9.85 -16.66
C GLN A 284 -0.77 9.34 -15.75
N SER A 285 -0.45 8.55 -14.73
CA SER A 285 -1.42 8.07 -13.74
C SER A 285 -0.91 8.24 -12.31
N SER A 286 -0.09 9.26 -12.07
CA SER A 286 0.42 9.63 -10.76
C SER A 286 -0.13 10.98 -10.33
N ALA A 287 -0.64 11.04 -9.11
CA ALA A 287 -0.98 12.24 -8.36
C ALA A 287 0.21 13.19 -8.12
N CYS A 288 1.42 12.78 -8.47
CA CYS A 288 2.68 13.43 -8.14
C CYS A 288 3.40 13.90 -9.41
N THR A 289 3.83 15.15 -9.40
CA THR A 289 4.63 15.78 -10.46
C THR A 289 5.84 16.48 -9.87
N PHE A 290 6.88 16.63 -10.68
CA PHE A 290 8.16 17.19 -10.28
C PHE A 290 8.51 18.33 -11.22
N GLU A 291 8.86 19.48 -10.66
CA GLU A 291 9.32 20.61 -11.44
C GLU A 291 10.83 20.73 -11.33
N MET A 292 11.47 20.75 -12.49
CA MET A 292 12.91 20.83 -12.65
C MET A 292 13.30 22.23 -13.13
N ARG A 293 14.35 22.78 -12.52
CA ARG A 293 14.96 24.05 -12.94
C ARG A 293 16.46 23.84 -13.00
N ASN A 294 17.09 24.25 -14.12
CA ASN A 294 18.52 24.04 -14.35
C ASN A 294 18.96 22.57 -14.21
N GLY A 295 18.08 21.62 -14.57
CA GLY A 295 18.36 20.18 -14.48
C GLY A 295 18.19 19.57 -13.08
N GLN A 296 17.74 20.35 -12.09
CA GLN A 296 17.61 19.91 -10.70
C GLN A 296 16.17 20.07 -10.18
N LEU A 297 15.75 19.16 -9.30
CA LEU A 297 14.46 19.22 -8.63
C LEU A 297 14.38 20.45 -7.74
N PHE A 298 13.45 21.35 -8.03
CA PHE A 298 13.20 22.50 -7.16
C PHE A 298 11.78 22.50 -6.58
N SER A 299 10.85 21.73 -7.17
CA SER A 299 9.49 21.59 -6.65
C SER A 299 8.94 20.18 -6.83
N ILE A 300 8.18 19.72 -5.85
CA ILE A 300 7.32 18.54 -5.94
C ILE A 300 5.88 18.95 -5.67
N PHE A 301 4.95 18.43 -6.44
CA PHE A 301 3.52 18.71 -6.30
C PHE A 301 2.74 17.41 -6.27
N VAL A 302 1.91 17.23 -5.24
CA VAL A 302 1.03 16.08 -5.03
C VAL A 302 -0.42 16.58 -4.98
N ALA A 303 -1.30 16.03 -5.80
CA ALA A 303 -2.70 16.45 -5.91
C ALA A 303 -3.66 15.29 -6.13
N GLU A 304 -4.92 15.48 -5.71
CA GLU A 304 -5.98 14.48 -5.84
C GLU A 304 -6.29 14.07 -7.30
N ASP A 305 -6.17 15.00 -8.25
CA ASP A 305 -6.37 14.72 -9.68
C ASP A 305 -5.07 15.05 -10.45
N PRO A 306 -4.46 14.06 -11.12
CA PRO A 306 -3.20 14.20 -11.83
C PRO A 306 -3.32 14.94 -13.18
N TYR A 307 -4.53 15.26 -13.62
CA TYR A 307 -4.80 16.01 -14.86
C TYR A 307 -5.07 17.49 -14.63
N TYR A 308 -4.62 18.01 -13.49
CA TYR A 308 -4.70 19.44 -13.15
C TYR A 308 -3.50 20.28 -13.53
#